data_AF-A0A3C0S6R4-F1
#
_entry.id   AF-A0A3C0S6R4-F1
#
_cell.length_a   1.000
_cell.length_b   1.000
_cell.length_c   1.000
_cell.angle_alpha   90.00
_cell.angle_beta   90.00
_cell.angle_gamma   90.00
#
_symmetry.space_group_name_H-M   'P 1'
#
loop_
_entity.id
_entity.type
_entity.pdbx_description
1 polymer ?
#
loop_
_entity_poly.entity_id
_entity_poly.type
_entity_poly.pdbx_seq_one_letter_code
_entity_poly.pdbx_strand_id
1 'polypeptide(L)'
;NVRGLAYYTYAQQNGTSGSVTTPFLLAVTNRGVGNSMLYAISTPSGKVGSKGGAPIIDKQINLGNLVPSSLTLLNSNTSDSNEKLVLIGFNNEGTENRSGFAVYSQLKQELIDRPRDTIVASTRFTPVMKVYINGKTGLGSVSYAPKKGLLAVTSGSEVLFFKDPKTLFSGGTDKTVAPDYVIGGANTGLVKPWGIAIDDRTEQGKFFYVSDLTNRTISRFPLLGEGNIKPDIAAKTYGSLTPNYIFLDAREANIF
;
A
#
# COMPACT_ATOMS: atom_id res chain seq x y z
N ASN A 1 -0.66 -15.95 3.90
CA ASN A 1 0.17 -15.47 2.77
C ASN A 1 -0.23 -14.12 2.20
N VAL A 2 -1.29 -13.46 2.68
CA VAL A 2 -1.60 -12.08 2.28
C VAL A 2 -0.53 -11.14 2.82
N ARG A 3 0.01 -10.28 1.94
CA ARG A 3 1.07 -9.31 2.27
C ARG A 3 0.60 -7.86 2.19
N GLY A 4 -0.54 -7.61 1.57
CA GLY A 4 -1.13 -6.29 1.53
C GLY A 4 -2.57 -6.34 1.08
N LEU A 5 -3.32 -5.36 1.53
CA LEU A 5 -4.72 -5.15 1.21
C LEU A 5 -4.90 -3.70 0.78
N ALA A 6 -5.71 -3.47 -0.24
CA ALA A 6 -6.13 -2.13 -0.61
C ALA A 6 -7.60 -2.15 -1.03
N TYR A 7 -8.28 -1.04 -0.83
CA TYR A 7 -9.65 -0.87 -1.28
C TYR A 7 -9.69 0.01 -2.52
N TYR A 8 -10.16 -0.54 -3.63
CA TYR A 8 -10.38 0.19 -4.86
C TYR A 8 -11.87 0.43 -5.05
N THR A 9 -12.24 1.62 -5.50
CA THR A 9 -13.63 2.01 -5.67
C THR A 9 -13.77 2.63 -7.04
N TYR A 10 -14.57 1.99 -7.89
CA TYR A 10 -14.90 2.49 -9.22
C TYR A 10 -16.24 3.24 -9.17
N ALA A 11 -16.24 4.51 -9.55
CA ALA A 11 -17.40 5.36 -9.69
C ALA A 11 -17.78 5.47 -11.17
N GLN A 12 -18.91 4.87 -11.54
CA GLN A 12 -19.51 4.99 -12.87
C GLN A 12 -20.58 6.08 -12.83
N GLN A 13 -20.39 7.13 -13.63
CA GLN A 13 -21.40 8.15 -13.82
C GLN A 13 -22.49 7.64 -14.78
N ASN A 14 -23.75 7.63 -14.33
CA ASN A 14 -24.90 7.29 -15.16
C ASN A 14 -25.72 8.57 -15.44
N GLY A 15 -25.37 9.26 -16.53
CA GLY A 15 -26.04 10.51 -16.92
C GLY A 15 -25.85 11.63 -15.89
N THR A 16 -26.87 12.49 -15.74
CA THR A 16 -26.80 13.73 -14.93
C THR A 16 -27.13 13.53 -13.44
N SER A 17 -27.68 12.36 -13.04
CA SER A 17 -28.40 12.26 -11.75
C SER A 17 -27.88 11.20 -10.77
N GLY A 18 -26.75 10.55 -11.03
CA GLY A 18 -26.15 9.66 -10.03
C GLY A 18 -24.90 8.91 -10.49
N SER A 19 -24.06 8.57 -9.51
CA SER A 19 -22.89 7.69 -9.68
C SER A 19 -23.15 6.36 -9.00
N VAL A 20 -23.04 5.26 -9.74
CA VAL A 20 -23.00 3.91 -9.15
C VAL A 20 -21.57 3.62 -8.75
N THR A 21 -21.39 3.06 -7.56
CA THR A 21 -20.06 2.76 -7.03
C THR A 21 -19.87 1.26 -6.91
N THR A 22 -18.81 0.73 -7.52
CA THR A 22 -18.42 -0.68 -7.45
C THR A 22 -17.15 -0.83 -6.60
N PRO A 23 -17.24 -1.47 -5.43
CA PRO A 23 -16.08 -1.68 -4.58
C PRO A 23 -15.33 -2.97 -4.93
N PHE A 24 -14.01 -2.90 -4.83
CA PHE A 24 -13.11 -4.04 -4.94
C PHE A 24 -12.17 -4.07 -3.74
N LEU A 25 -12.13 -5.22 -3.05
CA LEU A 25 -11.03 -5.56 -2.17
C LEU A 25 -9.90 -6.14 -3.02
N LEU A 26 -8.75 -5.47 -2.98
CA LEU A 26 -7.53 -5.96 -3.59
C LEU A 26 -6.69 -6.64 -2.52
N ALA A 27 -6.17 -7.82 -2.83
CA ALA A 27 -5.30 -8.57 -1.93
C ALA A 27 -4.08 -9.11 -2.68
N VAL A 28 -2.89 -8.73 -2.24
CA VAL A 28 -1.65 -9.32 -2.76
C VAL A 28 -1.22 -10.48 -1.87
N THR A 29 -0.88 -11.60 -2.51
CA THR A 29 -0.36 -12.78 -1.82
C THR A 29 1.05 -13.07 -2.25
N ASN A 30 1.87 -13.46 -1.28
CA ASN A 30 3.21 -13.97 -1.53
C ASN A 30 3.20 -15.48 -1.34
N ARG A 31 3.39 -16.21 -2.43
CA ARG A 31 3.49 -17.68 -2.47
C ARG A 31 4.85 -18.14 -3.00
N GLY A 32 5.85 -17.26 -2.95
CA GLY A 32 7.14 -17.45 -3.59
C GLY A 32 7.18 -16.95 -5.04
N VAL A 33 8.37 -17.07 -5.63
CA VAL A 33 8.66 -16.64 -7.01
C VAL A 33 7.77 -17.41 -7.99
N GLY A 34 7.16 -16.71 -8.96
CA GLY A 34 6.33 -17.30 -10.02
C GLY A 34 4.89 -17.63 -9.62
N ASN A 35 4.58 -17.61 -8.32
CA ASN A 35 3.30 -18.10 -7.77
C ASN A 35 2.47 -17.01 -7.06
N SER A 36 3.01 -15.80 -6.97
CA SER A 36 2.38 -14.70 -6.26
C SER A 36 1.28 -14.06 -7.12
N MET A 37 0.18 -13.68 -6.45
CA MET A 37 -1.05 -13.25 -7.12
C MET A 37 -1.58 -11.95 -6.50
N LEU A 38 -2.15 -11.08 -7.34
CA LEU A 38 -3.05 -10.00 -6.97
C LEU A 38 -4.50 -10.46 -7.23
N TYR A 39 -5.30 -10.51 -6.17
CA TYR A 39 -6.72 -10.81 -6.24
C TYR A 39 -7.52 -9.52 -6.27
N ALA A 40 -8.52 -9.44 -7.15
CA ALA A 40 -9.58 -8.45 -7.10
C ALA A 40 -10.89 -9.14 -6.76
N ILE A 41 -11.53 -8.69 -5.68
CA ILE A 41 -12.72 -9.31 -5.11
C ILE A 41 -13.80 -8.25 -4.99
N SER A 42 -14.91 -8.39 -5.71
CA SER A 42 -16.08 -7.53 -5.57
C SER A 42 -17.25 -8.28 -4.93
N THR A 43 -18.20 -7.53 -4.39
CA THR A 43 -19.52 -8.05 -4.04
C THR A 43 -20.49 -7.70 -5.17
N PRO A 44 -21.19 -8.66 -5.79
CA PRO A 44 -22.23 -8.35 -6.75
C PRO A 44 -23.32 -7.51 -6.08
N SER A 45 -23.61 -6.32 -6.61
CA SER A 45 -24.85 -5.62 -6.28
C SER A 45 -25.98 -6.28 -7.06
N GLY A 46 -26.97 -6.84 -6.38
CA GLY A 46 -28.17 -7.33 -7.04
C GLY A 46 -28.95 -6.18 -7.70
N LYS A 47 -29.93 -6.52 -8.56
CA LYS A 47 -30.93 -5.54 -9.03
C LYS A 47 -31.47 -4.76 -7.82
N VAL A 48 -31.52 -3.44 -7.98
CA VAL A 48 -32.05 -2.40 -7.07
C VAL A 48 -32.57 -2.93 -5.72
N GLY A 49 -31.79 -2.72 -4.65
CA GLY A 49 -32.21 -3.00 -3.27
C GLY A 49 -31.55 -4.22 -2.59
N SER A 50 -30.95 -5.15 -3.34
CA SER A 50 -30.24 -6.28 -2.74
C SER A 50 -28.72 -6.04 -2.66
N LYS A 51 -28.27 -5.48 -1.52
CA LYS A 51 -26.86 -5.51 -1.11
C LYS A 51 -26.60 -6.81 -0.36
N GLY A 52 -26.39 -7.92 -1.07
CA GLY A 52 -26.25 -9.23 -0.41
C GLY A 52 -25.65 -10.37 -1.22
N GLY A 53 -25.10 -10.12 -2.41
CA GLY A 53 -24.41 -11.16 -3.17
C GLY A 53 -23.13 -11.63 -2.45
N ALA A 54 -22.85 -12.93 -2.49
CA ALA A 54 -21.60 -13.48 -1.96
C ALA A 54 -20.39 -12.82 -2.66
N PRO A 55 -19.29 -12.52 -1.94
CA PRO A 55 -18.07 -12.02 -2.56
C PRO A 55 -17.60 -12.96 -3.66
N ILE A 56 -17.23 -12.41 -4.80
CA ILE A 56 -16.69 -13.15 -5.94
C ILE A 56 -15.27 -12.69 -6.21
N ILE A 57 -14.42 -13.64 -6.58
CA ILE A 57 -13.09 -13.30 -7.11
C ILE A 57 -13.31 -12.92 -8.58
N ASP A 58 -13.26 -11.63 -8.89
CA ASP A 58 -13.36 -11.15 -10.27
C ASP A 58 -12.12 -11.53 -11.05
N LYS A 59 -10.94 -11.32 -10.46
CA LYS A 59 -9.65 -11.57 -11.13
C LYS A 59 -8.58 -12.08 -10.17
N GLN A 60 -7.77 -12.99 -10.69
CA GLN A 60 -6.55 -13.50 -10.10
C GLN A 60 -5.41 -13.18 -11.07
N ILE A 61 -4.66 -12.13 -10.78
CA ILE A 61 -3.60 -11.60 -11.64
C ILE A 61 -2.26 -12.16 -11.17
N ASN A 62 -1.58 -12.90 -12.05
CA ASN A 62 -0.25 -13.43 -11.78
C ASN A 62 0.80 -12.30 -11.78
N LEU A 63 1.61 -12.23 -10.73
CA LEU A 63 2.64 -11.20 -10.54
C LEU A 63 4.04 -11.61 -11.05
N GLY A 64 4.11 -12.75 -11.75
CA GLY A 64 5.35 -13.31 -12.26
C GLY A 64 6.33 -13.61 -11.14
N ASN A 65 7.57 -13.15 -11.30
CA ASN A 65 8.67 -13.46 -10.38
C ASN A 65 8.73 -12.55 -9.15
N LEU A 66 7.80 -11.61 -8.99
CA LEU A 66 7.77 -10.76 -7.80
C LEU A 66 7.53 -11.60 -6.55
N VAL A 67 8.21 -11.21 -5.47
CA VAL A 67 7.98 -11.69 -4.10
C VAL A 67 7.38 -10.54 -3.30
N PRO A 68 6.03 -10.41 -3.26
CA PRO A 68 5.40 -9.24 -2.69
C PRO A 68 5.61 -9.14 -1.17
N SER A 69 5.65 -7.91 -0.67
CA SER A 69 5.70 -7.56 0.74
C SER A 69 4.58 -6.64 1.18
N SER A 70 4.01 -5.84 0.27
CA SER A 70 2.94 -4.90 0.57
C SER A 70 2.13 -4.53 -0.68
N LEU A 71 1.01 -3.85 -0.48
CA LEU A 71 0.14 -3.32 -1.51
C LEU A 71 -0.41 -1.97 -1.04
N THR A 72 -0.38 -0.97 -1.91
CA THR A 72 -1.12 0.28 -1.76
C THR A 72 -1.58 0.81 -3.11
N LEU A 73 -2.53 1.73 -3.10
CA LEU A 73 -3.02 2.42 -4.29
C LEU A 73 -2.64 3.89 -4.22
N LEU A 74 -2.01 4.38 -5.28
CA LEU A 74 -1.70 5.79 -5.44
C LEU A 74 -2.70 6.42 -6.40
N ASN A 75 -2.94 7.72 -6.22
CA ASN A 75 -3.65 8.49 -7.24
C ASN A 75 -2.80 8.51 -8.50
N SER A 76 -3.41 8.19 -9.66
CA SER A 76 -2.72 8.36 -10.93
C SER A 76 -2.53 9.85 -11.24
N ASN A 77 -1.62 10.15 -12.17
CA ASN A 77 -1.43 11.51 -12.71
C ASN A 77 -2.44 11.83 -13.82
N THR A 78 -3.49 11.04 -13.98
CA THR A 78 -4.55 11.29 -14.95
C THR A 78 -5.68 12.11 -14.33
N SER A 79 -6.50 12.74 -15.17
CA SER A 79 -7.73 13.41 -14.71
C SER A 79 -8.83 12.42 -14.33
N ASP A 80 -8.69 11.12 -14.62
CA ASP A 80 -9.66 10.09 -14.25
C ASP A 80 -9.43 9.67 -12.79
N SER A 81 -10.35 10.07 -11.92
CA SER A 81 -10.29 9.75 -10.48
C SER A 81 -10.39 8.25 -10.20
N ASN A 82 -10.92 7.46 -11.13
CA ASN A 82 -10.97 6.01 -11.07
C ASN A 82 -9.62 5.37 -11.41
N GLU A 83 -8.75 6.03 -12.15
CA GLU A 83 -7.46 5.42 -12.46
C GLU A 83 -6.50 5.56 -11.26
N LYS A 84 -6.04 4.41 -10.75
CA LYS A 84 -5.10 4.31 -9.65
C LYS A 84 -3.86 3.55 -10.09
N LEU A 85 -2.71 3.98 -9.60
CA LEU A 85 -1.49 3.18 -9.69
C LEU A 85 -1.54 2.11 -8.61
N VAL A 86 -1.28 0.85 -8.99
CA VAL A 86 -1.09 -0.23 -8.03
C VAL A 86 0.38 -0.29 -7.69
N LEU A 87 0.69 -0.08 -6.42
CA LEU A 87 2.05 -0.14 -5.92
C LEU A 87 2.22 -1.40 -5.08
N ILE A 88 3.06 -2.32 -5.55
CA ILE A 88 3.37 -3.57 -4.86
C ILE A 88 4.81 -3.51 -4.38
N GLY A 89 5.01 -3.48 -3.06
CA GLY A 89 6.34 -3.65 -2.48
C GLY A 89 6.85 -5.06 -2.76
N PHE A 90 8.13 -5.22 -3.08
CA PHE A 90 8.75 -6.51 -3.32
C PHE A 90 10.13 -6.61 -2.67
N ASN A 91 10.57 -7.85 -2.45
CA ASN A 91 11.88 -8.19 -1.90
C ASN A 91 12.62 -9.21 -2.77
N ASN A 92 13.95 -9.25 -2.61
CA ASN A 92 14.81 -10.32 -3.12
C ASN A 92 14.73 -10.50 -4.65
N GLU A 93 14.71 -9.39 -5.39
CA GLU A 93 14.72 -9.46 -6.85
C GLU A 93 16.14 -9.50 -7.41
N GLY A 94 16.37 -10.48 -8.28
CA GLY A 94 17.66 -10.66 -8.96
C GLY A 94 18.76 -11.16 -8.03
N THR A 95 19.98 -11.24 -8.56
CA THR A 95 21.17 -11.72 -7.83
C THR A 95 21.61 -10.77 -6.71
N GLU A 96 21.28 -9.49 -6.83
CA GLU A 96 21.58 -8.44 -5.84
C GLU A 96 20.54 -8.36 -4.72
N ASN A 97 19.53 -9.23 -4.71
CA ASN A 97 18.43 -9.25 -3.72
C ASN A 97 17.77 -7.87 -3.53
N ARG A 98 17.57 -7.14 -4.63
CA ARG A 98 17.05 -5.77 -4.58
C ARG A 98 15.61 -5.76 -4.06
N SER A 99 15.28 -4.73 -3.29
CA SER A 99 13.92 -4.46 -2.86
C SER A 99 13.43 -3.12 -3.37
N GLY A 100 12.12 -2.99 -3.52
CA GLY A 100 11.52 -1.78 -4.05
C GLY A 100 10.02 -1.91 -4.25
N PHE A 101 9.51 -1.15 -5.21
CA PHE A 101 8.11 -1.17 -5.58
C PHE A 101 7.95 -1.43 -7.07
N ALA A 102 7.08 -2.38 -7.41
CA ALA A 102 6.59 -2.55 -8.76
C ALA A 102 5.36 -1.66 -8.94
N VAL A 103 5.39 -0.79 -9.94
CA VAL A 103 4.31 0.15 -10.26
C VAL A 103 3.52 -0.44 -11.42
N TYR A 104 2.22 -0.62 -11.22
CA TYR A 104 1.30 -1.00 -12.29
C TYR A 104 0.32 0.15 -12.54
N SER A 105 -0.07 0.29 -13.80
CA SER A 105 -1.11 1.22 -14.24
C SER A 105 -2.22 0.46 -14.98
N GLN A 106 -3.25 1.16 -15.44
CA GLN A 106 -4.37 0.59 -16.18
C GLN A 106 -5.19 -0.37 -15.30
N LEU A 107 -5.29 -0.08 -14.01
CA LEU A 107 -6.09 -0.89 -13.09
C LEU A 107 -7.57 -0.86 -13.48
N LYS A 108 -8.10 0.33 -13.81
CA LYS A 108 -9.47 0.47 -14.28
C LYS A 108 -9.68 -0.36 -15.54
N GLN A 109 -8.77 -0.26 -16.50
CA GLN A 109 -8.88 -1.02 -17.73
C GLN A 109 -8.92 -2.53 -17.45
N GLU A 110 -8.05 -3.03 -16.57
CA GLU A 110 -8.03 -4.45 -16.25
C GLU A 110 -9.28 -4.92 -15.52
N LEU A 111 -9.80 -4.15 -14.56
CA LEU A 111 -10.94 -4.56 -13.74
C LEU A 111 -12.31 -4.28 -14.36
N ILE A 112 -12.43 -3.26 -15.20
CA ILE A 112 -13.71 -2.72 -15.68
C ILE A 112 -13.87 -2.90 -17.19
N ASP A 113 -12.91 -2.39 -17.98
CA ASP A 113 -13.08 -2.29 -19.43
C ASP A 113 -12.88 -3.63 -20.13
N ARG A 114 -12.00 -4.48 -19.56
CA ARG A 114 -11.71 -5.80 -20.11
C ARG A 114 -12.73 -6.84 -19.61
N PRO A 115 -12.98 -7.90 -20.41
CA PRO A 115 -13.80 -9.02 -19.98
C PRO A 115 -13.32 -9.62 -18.64
N ARG A 116 -14.26 -10.23 -17.92
CA ARG A 116 -14.00 -10.93 -16.65
C ARG A 116 -13.25 -12.25 -16.91
N ASP A 117 -11.96 -12.13 -17.19
CA ASP A 117 -11.02 -13.25 -17.17
C ASP A 117 -10.62 -13.52 -15.72
N THR A 118 -11.09 -14.62 -15.13
CA THR A 118 -10.83 -14.95 -13.72
C THR A 118 -9.34 -15.15 -13.44
N ILE A 119 -8.55 -15.57 -14.43
CA ILE A 119 -7.10 -15.76 -14.33
C ILE A 119 -6.43 -14.87 -15.38
N VAL A 120 -5.59 -13.95 -14.92
CA VAL A 120 -4.87 -12.99 -15.76
C VAL A 120 -3.39 -13.33 -15.71
N ALA A 121 -2.80 -13.58 -16.89
CA ALA A 121 -1.38 -13.87 -17.03
C ALA A 121 -0.50 -12.66 -16.68
N SER A 122 0.73 -12.92 -16.22
CA SER A 122 1.68 -11.87 -15.82
C SER A 122 2.10 -10.95 -16.97
N THR A 123 1.97 -11.41 -18.22
CA THR A 123 2.24 -10.62 -19.43
C THR A 123 1.14 -9.60 -19.76
N ARG A 124 -0.06 -9.74 -19.17
CA ARG A 124 -1.21 -8.87 -19.46
C ARG A 124 -1.32 -7.66 -18.54
N PHE A 125 -0.86 -7.80 -17.30
CA PHE A 125 -0.81 -6.73 -16.32
C PHE A 125 0.61 -6.68 -15.76
N THR A 126 1.50 -6.07 -16.53
CA THR A 126 2.93 -5.95 -16.22
C THR A 126 3.21 -4.65 -15.47
N PRO A 127 4.27 -4.60 -14.64
CA PRO A 127 4.73 -3.33 -14.10
C PRO A 127 5.13 -2.39 -15.23
N VAL A 128 4.70 -1.12 -15.16
CA VAL A 128 5.18 -0.06 -16.05
C VAL A 128 6.59 0.39 -15.70
N MET A 129 7.00 0.17 -14.45
CA MET A 129 8.35 0.43 -13.95
C MET A 129 8.54 -0.21 -12.57
N LYS A 130 9.79 -0.33 -12.16
CA LYS A 130 10.20 -0.66 -10.80
C LYS A 130 11.03 0.47 -10.20
N VAL A 131 10.72 0.78 -8.94
CA VAL A 131 11.47 1.75 -8.14
C VAL A 131 12.23 0.99 -7.07
N TYR A 132 13.54 0.84 -7.24
CA TYR A 132 14.43 0.18 -6.28
C TYR A 132 14.83 1.16 -5.18
N ILE A 133 14.89 0.68 -3.93
CA ILE A 133 15.36 1.48 -2.79
C ILE A 133 16.82 1.14 -2.55
N ASN A 134 17.69 2.13 -2.66
CA ASN A 134 19.14 1.95 -2.60
C ASN A 134 19.59 1.34 -1.27
N GLY A 135 20.26 0.19 -1.33
CA GLY A 135 20.86 -0.47 -0.16
C GLY A 135 19.87 -0.99 0.89
N LYS A 136 18.56 -1.08 0.56
CA LYS A 136 17.53 -1.56 1.49
C LYS A 136 16.97 -2.91 1.04
N THR A 137 16.72 -3.77 2.01
CA THR A 137 16.14 -5.10 1.82
C THR A 137 15.04 -5.35 2.85
N GLY A 138 14.25 -6.41 2.65
CA GLY A 138 13.25 -6.83 3.64
C GLY A 138 12.18 -5.78 3.93
N LEU A 139 11.67 -5.11 2.89
CA LEU A 139 10.58 -4.17 3.00
C LEU A 139 9.35 -4.84 3.63
N GLY A 140 8.73 -4.14 4.56
CA GLY A 140 7.48 -4.53 5.20
C GLY A 140 6.28 -3.80 4.60
N SER A 141 5.38 -3.32 5.47
CA SER A 141 4.17 -2.62 5.06
C SER A 141 4.47 -1.21 4.56
N VAL A 142 3.54 -0.67 3.77
CA VAL A 142 3.61 0.67 3.18
C VAL A 142 2.40 1.48 3.63
N SER A 143 2.61 2.76 3.93
CA SER A 143 1.55 3.72 4.21
C SER A 143 1.67 4.90 3.23
N TYR A 144 0.57 5.25 2.60
CA TYR A 144 0.49 6.39 1.69
C TYR A 144 -0.44 7.45 2.28
N ALA A 145 0.09 8.66 2.40
CA ALA A 145 -0.58 9.84 2.94
C ALA A 145 -0.69 10.90 1.81
N PRO A 146 -1.72 10.81 0.94
CA PRO A 146 -1.88 11.70 -0.20
C PRO A 146 -2.04 13.18 0.17
N LYS A 147 -2.72 13.52 1.28
CA LYS A 147 -2.90 14.91 1.71
C LYS A 147 -1.60 15.52 2.24
N LYS A 148 -0.69 14.68 2.73
CA LYS A 148 0.67 15.08 3.16
C LYS A 148 1.72 14.96 2.06
N GLY A 149 1.38 14.40 0.89
CA GLY A 149 2.36 14.14 -0.17
C GLY A 149 3.48 13.19 0.27
N LEU A 150 3.15 12.20 1.10
CA LEU A 150 4.15 11.38 1.79
C LEU A 150 3.84 9.88 1.63
N LEU A 151 4.88 9.09 1.45
CA LEU A 151 4.81 7.63 1.50
C LEU A 151 5.87 7.12 2.46
N ALA A 152 5.52 6.13 3.28
CA ALA A 152 6.45 5.49 4.19
C ALA A 152 6.41 3.97 4.06
N VAL A 153 7.56 3.33 4.28
CA VAL A 153 7.71 1.87 4.25
C VAL A 153 8.68 1.43 5.34
N THR A 154 8.39 0.31 6.00
CA THR A 154 9.33 -0.26 6.99
C THR A 154 10.40 -1.11 6.29
N SER A 155 11.63 -1.08 6.80
CA SER A 155 12.74 -1.89 6.27
C SER A 155 13.76 -2.14 7.37
N GLY A 156 14.15 -3.40 7.60
CA GLY A 156 15.08 -3.73 8.70
C GLY A 156 14.54 -3.25 10.04
N SER A 157 15.29 -2.37 10.71
CA SER A 157 14.95 -1.70 11.98
C SER A 157 14.55 -0.22 11.79
N GLU A 158 14.13 0.15 10.58
CA GLU A 158 13.91 1.54 10.17
C GLU A 158 12.53 1.75 9.53
N VAL A 159 12.14 3.02 9.46
CA VAL A 159 11.06 3.52 8.60
C VAL A 159 11.66 4.49 7.59
N LEU A 160 11.39 4.23 6.32
CA LEU A 160 11.87 5.01 5.19
C LEU A 160 10.74 5.91 4.70
N PHE A 161 11.01 7.19 4.49
CA PHE A 161 10.04 8.15 4.00
C PHE A 161 10.42 8.71 2.63
N PHE A 162 9.38 8.92 1.81
CA PHE A 162 9.46 9.44 0.47
C PHE A 162 8.46 10.58 0.28
N LYS A 163 8.96 11.76 -0.09
CA LYS A 163 8.18 12.94 -0.46
C LYS A 163 7.76 12.83 -1.92
N ASP A 164 6.68 13.53 -2.26
CA ASP A 164 6.13 13.61 -3.62
C ASP A 164 5.96 12.24 -4.32
N PRO A 165 5.26 11.27 -3.70
CA PRO A 165 5.10 9.93 -4.26
C PRO A 165 4.48 9.92 -5.67
N LYS A 166 3.66 10.91 -6.02
CA LYS A 166 3.14 11.07 -7.38
C LYS A 166 4.24 11.22 -8.44
N THR A 167 5.26 12.01 -8.14
CA THR A 167 6.43 12.19 -9.01
C THR A 167 7.32 10.96 -8.94
N LEU A 168 7.55 10.43 -7.74
CA LEU A 168 8.38 9.25 -7.53
C LEU A 168 7.90 8.03 -8.33
N PHE A 169 6.60 7.78 -8.38
CA PHE A 169 6.01 6.63 -9.08
C PHE A 169 5.44 6.99 -10.46
N SER A 170 5.94 8.06 -11.07
CA SER A 170 5.66 8.43 -12.47
C SER A 170 6.82 8.06 -13.40
N GLY A 171 6.48 7.95 -14.70
CA GLY A 171 7.40 7.56 -15.77
C GLY A 171 7.06 6.18 -16.34
N GLY A 172 8.04 5.57 -17.03
CA GLY A 172 7.92 4.24 -17.62
C GLY A 172 9.25 3.48 -17.67
N THR A 173 10.21 3.87 -16.83
CA THR A 173 11.54 3.26 -16.78
C THR A 173 11.91 2.99 -15.33
N ASP A 174 12.60 1.88 -15.11
CA ASP A 174 13.10 1.52 -13.80
C ASP A 174 14.08 2.59 -13.27
N LYS A 175 14.06 2.80 -11.95
CA LYS A 175 14.98 3.73 -11.27
C LYS A 175 15.32 3.29 -9.87
N THR A 176 16.46 3.76 -9.38
CA THR A 176 16.93 3.55 -8.00
C THR A 176 16.86 4.87 -7.25
N VAL A 177 16.31 4.85 -6.04
CA VAL A 177 16.10 6.05 -5.22
C VAL A 177 16.59 5.83 -3.79
N ALA A 178 16.97 6.91 -3.13
CA ALA A 178 17.19 6.93 -1.69
C ALA A 178 15.91 7.46 -0.98
N PRO A 179 15.66 7.07 0.28
CA PRO A 179 14.66 7.73 1.11
C PRO A 179 15.01 9.22 1.29
N ASP A 180 14.00 10.09 1.31
CA ASP A 180 14.19 11.52 1.61
C ASP A 180 14.64 11.72 3.07
N TYR A 181 14.11 10.89 3.97
CA TYR A 181 14.55 10.80 5.35
C TYR A 181 14.24 9.41 5.92
N VAL A 182 14.93 9.08 7.01
CA VAL A 182 14.84 7.79 7.69
C VAL A 182 14.61 8.03 9.17
N ILE A 183 13.73 7.22 9.77
CA ILE A 183 13.58 7.12 11.22
C ILE A 183 14.13 5.76 11.64
N GLY A 184 15.19 5.79 12.46
CA GLY A 184 15.93 4.60 12.86
C GLY A 184 16.96 4.90 13.94
N GLY A 185 17.51 3.86 14.54
CA GLY A 185 18.47 3.97 15.65
C GLY A 185 17.86 3.63 17.01
N ALA A 186 18.73 3.54 18.02
CA ALA A 186 18.40 2.94 19.32
C ALA A 186 17.25 3.65 20.07
N ASN A 187 17.12 4.97 19.95
CA ASN A 187 16.09 5.73 20.65
C ASN A 187 14.68 5.48 20.09
N THR A 188 14.59 4.99 18.85
CA THR A 188 13.29 4.66 18.25
C THR A 188 12.64 3.44 18.92
N GLY A 189 13.46 2.55 19.50
CA GLY A 189 13.01 1.27 20.02
C GLY A 189 12.49 0.32 18.94
N LEU A 190 12.77 0.56 17.66
CA LEU A 190 12.41 -0.32 16.56
C LEU A 190 13.45 -1.42 16.37
N VAL A 191 12.99 -2.66 16.28
CA VAL A 191 13.82 -3.85 16.05
C VAL A 191 13.35 -4.60 14.81
N LYS A 192 12.04 -4.79 14.66
CA LYS A 192 11.43 -5.38 13.47
C LYS A 192 10.08 -4.69 13.16
N PRO A 193 10.11 -3.41 12.75
CA PRO A 193 8.93 -2.67 12.32
C PRO A 193 8.26 -3.38 11.14
N TRP A 194 6.94 -3.53 11.19
CA TRP A 194 6.17 -4.22 10.17
C TRP A 194 5.02 -3.39 9.62
N GLY A 195 4.00 -3.13 10.43
CA GLY A 195 2.86 -2.31 10.05
C GLY A 195 3.18 -0.84 10.26
N ILE A 196 2.72 0.00 9.34
CA ILE A 196 2.85 1.45 9.44
C ILE A 196 1.56 2.13 9.01
N ALA A 197 1.16 3.19 9.73
CA ALA A 197 0.09 4.07 9.31
C ALA A 197 0.43 5.53 9.63
N ILE A 198 0.39 6.37 8.60
CA ILE A 198 0.50 7.82 8.71
C ILE A 198 -0.91 8.40 8.94
N ASP A 199 -1.03 9.32 9.89
CA ASP A 199 -2.23 10.14 10.03
C ASP A 199 -2.26 11.21 8.93
N ASP A 200 -2.98 10.94 7.85
CA ASP A 200 -3.07 11.79 6.66
C ASP A 200 -4.01 13.00 6.83
N ARG A 201 -4.54 13.27 8.02
CA ARG A 201 -5.38 14.47 8.23
C ARG A 201 -4.57 15.75 8.03
N THR A 202 -5.15 16.75 7.36
CA THR A 202 -4.41 17.96 6.94
C THR A 202 -3.91 18.74 8.15
N GLU A 203 -4.79 19.02 9.11
CA GLU A 203 -4.50 19.88 10.26
C GLU A 203 -4.13 19.07 11.52
N GLN A 204 -4.89 18.00 11.81
CA GLN A 204 -4.70 17.20 13.03
C GLN A 204 -3.71 16.05 12.85
N GLY A 205 -3.35 15.72 11.61
CA GLY A 205 -2.41 14.65 11.28
C GLY A 205 -0.98 15.04 11.63
N LYS A 206 -0.58 14.68 12.86
CA LYS A 206 0.71 15.02 13.46
C LYS A 206 1.60 13.82 13.74
N PHE A 207 1.09 12.61 13.52
CA PHE A 207 1.76 11.38 13.96
C PHE A 207 1.72 10.29 12.90
N PHE A 208 2.63 9.33 13.05
CA PHE A 208 2.51 8.03 12.43
C PHE A 208 2.71 6.94 13.50
N TYR A 209 2.26 5.74 13.18
CA TYR A 209 2.23 4.61 14.08
C TYR A 209 2.93 3.43 13.44
N VAL A 210 3.70 2.69 14.23
CA VAL A 210 4.47 1.54 13.78
C VAL A 210 4.23 0.38 14.72
N SER A 211 3.87 -0.78 14.18
CA SER A 211 3.90 -2.04 14.91
C SER A 211 5.27 -2.70 14.79
N ASP A 212 5.77 -3.25 15.89
CA ASP A 212 7.02 -4.00 15.91
C ASP A 212 6.76 -5.47 16.26
N LEU A 213 7.21 -6.38 15.39
CA LEU A 213 6.97 -7.81 15.55
C LEU A 213 7.84 -8.44 16.65
N THR A 214 9.04 -7.90 16.87
CA THR A 214 10.00 -8.46 17.82
C THR A 214 9.72 -7.90 19.22
N ASN A 215 9.55 -6.59 19.34
CA ASN A 215 9.25 -5.93 20.61
C ASN A 215 7.79 -6.06 21.02
N ARG A 216 6.90 -6.49 20.11
CA ARG A 216 5.46 -6.64 20.33
C ARG A 216 4.80 -5.36 20.81
N THR A 217 5.20 -4.27 20.19
CA THR A 217 4.77 -2.92 20.55
C THR A 217 4.06 -2.22 19.39
N ILE A 218 3.25 -1.23 19.75
CA ILE A 218 2.85 -0.18 18.82
C ILE A 218 3.43 1.14 19.35
N SER A 219 4.26 1.77 18.52
CA SER A 219 4.92 3.04 18.82
C SER A 219 4.26 4.16 18.02
N ARG A 220 4.08 5.33 18.65
CA ARG A 220 3.63 6.56 17.99
C ARG A 220 4.78 7.53 17.90
N PHE A 221 5.01 8.09 16.72
CA PHE A 221 6.08 9.03 16.46
C PHE A 221 5.54 10.34 15.87
N PRO A 222 6.18 11.49 16.13
CA PRO A 222 5.84 12.73 15.46
C PRO A 222 6.14 12.61 13.95
N LEU A 223 5.22 13.08 13.11
CA LEU A 223 5.33 12.96 11.66
C LEU A 223 6.50 13.75 11.06
N LEU A 224 6.86 14.87 11.71
CA LEU A 224 7.96 15.75 11.29
C LEU A 224 9.31 15.40 11.95
N GLY A 225 9.39 14.29 12.68
CA GLY A 225 10.65 13.83 13.26
C GLY A 225 11.50 13.08 12.23
N GLU A 226 12.82 13.21 12.30
CA GLU A 226 13.78 12.51 11.43
C GLU A 226 14.95 11.94 12.25
N GLY A 227 15.52 10.82 11.83
CA GLY A 227 16.67 10.17 12.47
C GLY A 227 16.31 9.39 13.74
N ASN A 228 17.17 9.49 14.75
CA ASN A 228 17.12 8.70 15.98
C ASN A 228 16.21 9.33 17.06
N ILE A 229 14.92 9.45 16.73
CA ILE A 229 13.90 10.05 17.60
C ILE A 229 13.27 9.01 18.54
N LYS A 230 12.86 9.45 19.72
CA LYS A 230 12.01 8.64 20.61
C LYS A 230 10.54 8.69 20.18
N PRO A 231 9.74 7.64 20.45
CA PRO A 231 8.30 7.72 20.37
C PRO A 231 7.74 8.88 21.22
N ASP A 232 6.72 9.57 20.70
CA ASP A 232 6.03 10.68 21.36
C ASP A 232 5.27 10.20 22.62
N ILE A 233 4.71 9.00 22.56
CA ILE A 233 4.22 8.25 23.72
C ILE A 233 5.02 6.97 23.80
N ALA A 234 5.35 6.57 25.04
CA ALA A 234 5.97 5.27 25.32
C ALA A 234 5.22 4.15 24.58
N ALA A 235 5.99 3.28 23.91
CA ALA A 235 5.44 2.22 23.10
C ALA A 235 4.50 1.32 23.93
N LYS A 236 3.30 1.03 23.42
CA LYS A 236 2.36 0.15 24.10
C LYS A 236 2.74 -1.31 23.81
N THR A 237 3.05 -2.07 24.85
CA THR A 237 3.35 -3.52 24.74
C THR A 237 2.08 -4.36 24.80
N TYR A 238 2.02 -5.41 23.97
CA TYR A 238 0.86 -6.31 23.85
C TYR A 238 1.12 -7.72 24.41
N GLY A 239 2.03 -7.84 25.38
CA GLY A 239 2.34 -9.12 26.05
C GLY A 239 2.86 -10.18 25.08
N SER A 240 2.11 -11.28 24.91
CA SER A 240 2.42 -12.36 23.97
C SER A 240 1.85 -12.15 22.57
N LEU A 241 0.99 -11.15 22.37
CA LEU A 241 0.39 -10.86 21.06
C LEU A 241 1.37 -10.09 20.17
N THR A 242 1.45 -10.48 18.90
CA THR A 242 2.33 -9.82 17.92
C THR A 242 1.49 -8.88 17.05
N PRO A 243 1.58 -7.55 17.25
CA PRO A 243 0.85 -6.60 16.42
C PRO A 243 1.40 -6.65 14.99
N ASN A 244 0.51 -6.81 14.00
CA ASN A 244 0.90 -7.04 12.61
C ASN A 244 0.57 -5.81 11.76
N TYR A 245 -0.63 -5.72 11.17
CA TYR A 245 -1.05 -4.54 10.41
C TYR A 245 -1.70 -3.49 11.29
N ILE A 246 -1.58 -2.23 10.87
CA ILE A 246 -2.24 -1.08 11.48
C ILE A 246 -2.91 -0.26 10.38
N PHE A 247 -4.14 0.17 10.66
CA PHE A 247 -4.91 1.08 9.80
C PHE A 247 -5.57 2.13 10.70
N LEU A 248 -5.69 3.35 10.19
CA LEU A 248 -6.33 4.45 10.91
C LEU A 248 -7.69 4.75 10.27
N ASP A 249 -8.76 4.72 11.06
CA ASP A 249 -10.01 5.39 10.73
C ASP A 249 -9.92 6.82 11.28
N ALA A 250 -9.16 7.65 10.58
CA ALA A 250 -8.98 9.06 10.91
C ALA A 250 -9.92 9.90 10.05
N ARG A 251 -10.69 10.78 10.70
CA ARG A 251 -11.56 11.77 10.03
C ARG A 251 -11.13 13.16 10.47
N GLU A 252 -11.19 14.10 9.54
CA GLU A 252 -11.02 15.53 9.87
C GLU A 252 -12.08 15.89 10.92
N ALA A 253 -11.70 16.68 11.92
CA ALA A 253 -12.70 17.21 12.83
C ALA A 253 -13.59 18.20 12.06
N ASN A 254 -14.89 17.97 12.05
CA ASN A 254 -15.84 18.99 11.61
C ASN A 254 -15.76 20.13 12.61
N ILE A 255 -15.29 21.30 12.18
CA ILE A 255 -15.43 22.53 12.95
C ILE A 255 -16.90 22.96 12.74
N PHE A 256 -17.74 22.71 13.74
CA PHE A 256 -19.12 23.19 13.78
C PHE A 256 -19.17 24.58 14.41
#